data_AF-A0A8X6IQK6-F1
#
_entry.id   AF-A0A8X6IQK6-F1
#
_cell.length_a   1.000
_cell.length_b   1.000
_cell.length_c   1.000
_cell.angle_alpha   90.00
_cell.angle_beta   90.00
_cell.angle_gamma   90.00
#
_symmetry.space_group_name_H-M   'P 1'
#
loop_
_entity.id
_entity.type
_entity.pdbx_description
1 polymer ?
#
loop_
_entity_poly.entity_id
_entity_poly.type
_entity_poly.pdbx_seq_one_letter_code
_entity_poly.pdbx_strand_id
1 'polypeptide(L)'
;MQEIGFEESEEEVISTSEIKEILGTWERVSQSVEKKHPEKVATGRASDLFNDTCLTHFRNILRGKKKQTSLDMFFSKRPTGESEKNVAKKAKTSEDI
;
A
#
# COMPACT_ATOMS: atom_id res chain seq x y z
N MET A 1 -4.40 29.42 15.07
CA MET A 1 -4.40 28.00 14.64
C MET A 1 -5.29 27.91 13.43
N GLN A 2 -4.75 27.54 12.26
CA GLN A 2 -5.58 27.08 11.16
C GLN A 2 -5.61 25.56 11.28
N GLU A 3 -6.78 25.03 11.63
CA GLU A 3 -7.06 23.60 11.56
C GLU A 3 -7.06 23.22 10.08
N ILE A 4 -6.00 22.55 9.64
CA ILE A 4 -6.03 21.79 8.39
C ILE A 4 -6.91 20.59 8.69
N GLY A 5 -8.18 20.72 8.32
CA GLY A 5 -9.07 19.58 8.14
C GLY A 5 -8.45 18.68 7.10
N PHE A 6 -7.81 17.61 7.55
CA PHE A 6 -7.54 16.46 6.72
C PHE A 6 -8.92 15.94 6.32
N GLU A 7 -9.38 16.30 5.12
CA GLU A 7 -10.49 15.59 4.47
C GLU A 7 -10.04 14.15 4.31
N GLU A 8 -10.26 13.37 5.38
CA GLU A 8 -10.33 11.93 5.31
C GLU A 8 -11.61 11.64 4.53
N SER A 9 -11.53 11.84 3.22
CA SER A 9 -12.49 11.27 2.31
C SER A 9 -12.50 9.78 2.63
N GLU A 10 -13.67 9.29 3.05
CA GLU A 10 -14.01 7.88 3.11
C GLU A 10 -13.95 7.33 1.67
N GLU A 11 -12.75 7.30 1.10
CA GLU A 11 -12.51 6.77 -0.23
C GLU A 11 -12.76 5.28 -0.16
N GLU A 12 -13.85 4.87 -0.79
CA GLU A 12 -14.13 3.52 -1.25
C GLU A 12 -12.80 2.80 -1.52
N VAL A 13 -12.52 1.75 -0.73
CA VAL A 13 -11.17 1.14 -0.63
C VAL A 13 -10.86 0.40 -1.92
N ILE A 14 -10.51 1.14 -2.98
CA ILE A 14 -10.12 0.57 -4.26
C ILE A 14 -8.95 -0.38 -4.03
N SER A 15 -9.03 -1.60 -4.55
CA SER A 15 -8.01 -2.60 -4.29
C SER A 15 -6.69 -2.26 -5.01
N THR A 16 -5.58 -2.79 -4.50
CA THR A 16 -4.27 -2.66 -5.18
C THR A 16 -4.29 -3.23 -6.60
N SER A 17 -5.07 -4.30 -6.83
CA SER A 17 -5.27 -4.90 -8.15
C SER A 17 -6.00 -3.98 -9.11
N GLU A 18 -7.11 -3.38 -8.68
CA GLU A 18 -7.90 -2.45 -9.50
C GLU A 18 -7.07 -1.22 -9.87
N ILE A 19 -6.31 -0.65 -8.92
CA ILE A 19 -5.41 0.46 -9.24
C ILE A 19 -4.40 0.06 -10.32
N LYS A 20 -3.77 -1.11 -10.19
CA LYS A 20 -2.80 -1.59 -11.19
C LYS A 20 -3.45 -1.80 -12.56
N GLU A 21 -4.69 -2.28 -12.59
CA GLU A 21 -5.46 -2.44 -13.83
C GLU A 21 -5.76 -1.09 -14.49
N ILE A 22 -6.18 -0.08 -13.72
CA ILE A 22 -6.39 1.29 -14.22
C ILE A 22 -5.10 1.85 -14.83
N LEU A 23 -3.98 1.77 -14.09
CA LEU A 23 -2.68 2.23 -14.57
C LEU A 23 -2.27 1.51 -15.88
N GLY A 24 -2.46 0.19 -15.93
CA GLY A 24 -2.11 -0.61 -17.10
C GLY A 24 -3.04 -0.40 -18.30
N THR A 25 -4.31 -0.06 -18.06
CA THR A 25 -5.27 0.29 -19.11
C THR A 25 -4.93 1.64 -19.72
N TRP A 26 -4.63 2.63 -18.86
CA TRP A 26 -4.19 3.95 -19.33
C TRP A 26 -2.95 3.86 -20.21
N GLU A 27 -1.94 3.09 -19.80
CA GLU A 27 -0.70 2.88 -20.58
C GLU A 27 -1.00 2.42 -22.03
N ARG A 28 -1.97 1.51 -22.23
CA ARG A 28 -2.34 1.05 -23.57
C ARG A 28 -3.09 2.11 -24.37
N VAL A 29 -3.95 2.87 -23.71
CA VAL A 29 -4.72 3.96 -24.32
C VAL A 29 -3.78 5.08 -24.75
N SER A 30 -2.90 5.54 -23.87
CA SER A 30 -1.95 6.62 -24.15
C SER A 30 -1.05 6.28 -25.33
N GLN A 31 -0.46 5.08 -25.37
CA GLN A 31 0.36 4.64 -26.50
C GLN A 31 -0.42 4.57 -27.81
N SER A 32 -1.67 4.09 -27.76
CA SER A 32 -2.53 4.01 -28.95
C SER A 32 -2.86 5.39 -29.49
N VAL A 33 -3.17 6.32 -28.60
CA VAL A 33 -3.53 7.70 -28.89
C VAL A 33 -2.31 8.47 -29.41
N GLU A 34 -1.16 8.38 -28.73
CA GLU A 34 0.09 9.01 -29.14
C GLU A 34 0.54 8.56 -30.52
N LYS A 35 0.36 7.27 -30.87
CA LYS A 35 0.74 6.76 -32.20
C LYS A 35 -0.26 7.14 -33.29
N LYS A 36 -1.58 7.02 -33.03
CA LYS A 36 -2.60 7.06 -34.08
C LYS A 36 -3.30 8.41 -34.24
N HIS A 37 -3.32 9.26 -33.21
CA HIS A 37 -4.11 10.49 -33.26
C HIS A 37 -3.43 11.54 -34.15
N PRO A 38 -4.15 12.20 -35.08
CA PRO A 38 -3.56 13.19 -35.99
C PRO A 38 -3.18 14.49 -35.27
N GLU A 39 -3.98 14.91 -34.28
CA GLU A 39 -3.67 16.07 -33.45
C GLU A 39 -2.79 15.65 -32.27
N LYS A 40 -1.54 16.09 -32.22
CA LYS A 40 -0.58 15.65 -31.20
C LYS A 40 -0.54 16.56 -29.98
N VAL A 41 -0.75 17.86 -30.15
CA VAL A 41 -0.53 18.85 -29.09
C VAL A 41 -1.69 18.82 -28.10
N ALA A 42 -2.93 18.92 -28.57
CA ALA A 42 -4.09 18.89 -27.69
C ALA A 42 -4.20 17.56 -26.94
N THR A 43 -3.93 16.48 -27.65
CA THR A 43 -3.95 15.11 -27.12
C THR A 43 -2.81 14.84 -26.12
N GLY A 44 -1.61 15.38 -26.37
CA GLY A 44 -0.52 15.36 -25.41
C GLY A 44 -0.91 16.07 -24.12
N ARG A 45 -1.44 17.30 -24.21
CA ARG A 45 -1.93 18.07 -23.05
C ARG A 45 -3.00 17.34 -22.26
N ALA A 46 -3.95 16.68 -22.93
CA ALA A 46 -4.97 15.88 -22.25
C ALA A 46 -4.35 14.67 -21.51
N SER A 47 -3.34 14.04 -22.11
CA SER A 47 -2.62 12.91 -21.50
C SER A 47 -1.79 13.35 -20.30
N ASP A 48 -1.12 14.51 -20.39
CA ASP A 48 -0.35 15.10 -19.29
C ASP A 48 -1.27 15.45 -18.12
N LEU A 49 -2.40 16.13 -18.40
CA LEU A 49 -3.39 16.48 -17.39
C LEU A 49 -3.93 15.24 -16.66
N PHE A 50 -4.23 14.16 -17.39
CA PHE A 50 -4.72 12.91 -16.80
C PHE A 50 -3.65 12.23 -15.94
N ASN A 51 -2.38 12.28 -16.35
CA ASN A 51 -1.25 11.78 -15.57
C ASN A 51 -1.09 12.55 -14.25
N ASP A 52 -1.12 13.88 -14.32
CA ASP A 52 -0.87 14.77 -13.19
C ASP A 52 -2.00 14.73 -12.15
N THR A 53 -3.24 14.54 -12.61
CA THR A 53 -4.41 14.50 -11.74
C THR A 53 -4.74 13.06 -11.30
N CYS A 54 -5.31 12.28 -12.21
CA CYS A 54 -5.89 10.97 -11.91
C CYS A 54 -4.83 9.93 -11.55
N LEU A 55 -3.82 9.76 -12.39
CA LEU A 55 -2.84 8.68 -12.17
C LEU A 55 -1.92 8.96 -10.98
N THR A 56 -1.61 10.23 -10.73
CA THR A 56 -0.84 10.62 -9.55
C THR A 56 -1.58 10.26 -8.26
N HIS A 57 -2.90 10.48 -8.19
CA HIS A 57 -3.71 10.03 -7.06
C HIS A 57 -3.59 8.53 -6.82
N PHE A 58 -3.80 7.74 -7.87
CA PHE A 58 -3.69 6.27 -7.81
C PHE A 58 -2.29 5.79 -7.41
N ARG A 59 -1.23 6.41 -7.95
CA ARG A 59 0.16 6.11 -7.57
C ARG A 59 0.44 6.45 -6.10
N ASN A 60 -0.16 7.52 -5.59
CA ASN A 60 -0.04 7.91 -4.19
C ASN A 60 -0.74 6.91 -3.26
N ILE A 61 -1.92 6.43 -3.63
CA ILE A 61 -2.62 5.36 -2.90
C ILE A 61 -1.74 4.09 -2.83
N LEU A 62 -1.15 3.67 -3.95
CA LEU A 62 -0.24 2.51 -3.97
C LEU A 62 0.99 2.72 -3.07
N ARG A 63 1.56 3.93 -3.08
CA ARG A 63 2.70 4.30 -2.23
C ARG A 63 2.31 4.27 -0.75
N GLY A 64 1.12 4.76 -0.41
CA GLY A 64 0.56 4.71 0.95
C GLY A 64 0.42 3.27 1.44
N LYS A 65 -0.23 2.40 0.63
CA LYS A 65 -0.41 0.98 0.95
C LYS A 65 0.92 0.25 1.16
N LYS A 66 1.91 0.49 0.29
CA LYS A 66 3.26 -0.10 0.44
C LYS A 66 3.92 0.33 1.75
N LYS A 67 3.80 1.60 2.15
CA LYS A 67 4.33 2.10 3.43
C LYS A 67 3.63 1.41 4.61
N GLN A 68 2.30 1.28 4.58
CA GLN A 68 1.54 0.59 5.62
C GLN A 68 2.03 -0.85 5.80
N THR A 69 2.07 -1.63 4.72
CA THR A 69 2.56 -3.02 4.76
C THR A 69 4.01 -3.12 5.27
N SER A 70 4.86 -2.15 4.93
CA SER A 70 6.26 -2.13 5.40
C SER A 70 6.34 -1.86 6.90
N LEU A 71 5.53 -0.93 7.42
CA LEU A 71 5.45 -0.63 8.85
C LEU A 71 4.88 -1.82 9.62
N ASP A 72 3.81 -2.45 9.12
CA ASP A 72 3.21 -3.63 9.75
C ASP A 72 4.24 -4.76 9.87
N MET A 73 5.03 -5.01 8.82
CA MET A 73 6.11 -6.00 8.83
C MET A 73 7.22 -5.63 9.82
N PHE A 74 7.58 -4.35 9.93
CA PHE A 74 8.60 -3.88 10.87
C PHE A 74 8.17 -4.08 12.32
N PHE A 75 6.94 -3.70 12.67
CA PHE A 75 6.41 -3.88 14.03
C PHE A 75 6.08 -5.33 14.38
N SER A 76 5.79 -6.17 13.38
CA SER A 76 5.57 -7.61 13.55
C SER A 76 6.87 -8.39 13.80
N LYS A 77 8.05 -7.79 13.58
CA LYS A 77 9.38 -8.40 13.79
C LYS A 77 9.92 -8.27 15.22
N ARG A 78 9.09 -7.98 16.24
CA ARG A 78 9.59 -8.07 17.62
C ARG A 78 10.16 -9.48 17.85
N PRO A 79 11.36 -9.62 18.43
CA PRO A 79 11.81 -10.91 18.89
C PRO A 79 10.79 -11.36 19.92
N THR A 80 10.18 -12.52 19.71
CA THR A 80 9.54 -13.27 20.77
C THR A 80 10.63 -13.53 21.80
N GLY A 81 10.78 -12.62 22.76
CA GLY A 81 11.66 -12.80 23.89
C GLY A 81 11.24 -14.08 24.57
N GLU A 82 12.16 -15.04 24.63
CA GLU A 82 12.09 -16.17 25.53
C GLU A 82 11.76 -15.64 26.93
N SER A 83 10.54 -15.85 27.40
CA SER A 83 10.26 -15.82 28.83
C SER A 83 10.42 -17.25 29.33
N GLU A 84 11.64 -17.55 29.76
CA GLU A 84 12.00 -18.69 30.57
C GLU A 84 10.97 -18.89 31.69
N LYS A 85 10.36 -20.08 31.73
CA LYS A 85 9.71 -20.61 32.94
C LYS A 85 10.17 -22.03 33.19
N ASN A 86 11.48 -22.16 33.42
CA ASN A 86 12.06 -23.31 34.09
C ASN A 86 12.64 -22.85 35.43
N VAL A 87 11.78 -22.67 36.44
CA VAL A 87 12.23 -22.72 37.83
C VAL A 87 11.23 -23.53 38.65
N ALA A 88 11.76 -24.61 39.22
CA ALA A 88 11.32 -25.35 40.40
C ALA A 88 10.02 -26.16 40.34
N LYS A 89 10.16 -27.45 39.99
CA LYS A 89 9.64 -28.55 40.82
C LYS A 89 10.59 -29.74 40.76
N LYS A 90 11.72 -29.62 41.47
CA LYS A 90 12.48 -30.77 41.99
C LYS A 90 12.49 -30.68 43.51
N ALA A 91 11.51 -31.32 44.12
CA ALA A 91 11.52 -31.87 45.48
C ALA A 91 10.61 -33.11 45.39
N LYS A 92 11.18 -34.32 45.34
CA LYS A 92 11.25 -35.30 46.45
C LYS A 92 9.84 -35.61 46.98
N THR A 93 9.33 -36.84 46.82
CA THR A 93 9.59 -38.04 47.65
C THR A 93 9.16 -39.28 46.84
N SER A 94 10.03 -40.24 46.54
CA SER A 94 10.20 -41.53 47.27
C SER A 94 8.88 -42.23 47.63
N GLU A 95 8.58 -43.35 46.99
CA GLU A 95 8.50 -44.67 47.66
C GLU A 95 8.25 -45.80 46.64
N ASP A 96 9.16 -46.77 46.68
CA ASP A 96 9.06 -48.12 46.13
C ASP A 96 7.89 -48.90 46.76
N ILE A 97 7.17 -49.69 45.95
CA ILE A 97 7.05 -51.18 45.94
C ILE A 97 5.81 -51.55 45.10
#